data_AF-A0A455U2V7-F1
#
_entry.id   AF-A0A455U2V7-F1
#
_cell.length_a   1.000
_cell.length_b   1.000
_cell.length_c   1.000
_cell.angle_alpha   90.00
_cell.angle_beta   90.00
_cell.angle_gamma   90.00
#
_symmetry.space_group_name_H-M   'P 1'
#
loop_
_entity.id
_entity.type
_entity.pdbx_description
1 polymer ?
#
loop_
_entity_poly.entity_id
_entity_poly.type
_entity_poly.pdbx_seq_one_letter_code
_entity_poly.pdbx_strand_id
1 'polypeptide(L)'
;MLEAREPVGLVRPVVARELGLTDQVVVSSGGGDNMLGAIGTGNITPGLITLSLGTSGTVCAYSATPVECDSAMVANFCSSTGGWLPLICTMNVTSATTRVRELFGLDLAAFGEKVASAPIGAEGVTVLPFSTVNECPCCPMPQRTFLA
;
A
#
# COMPACT_ATOMS: atom_id res chain seq x y z
N MET A 1 17.07 -10.93 -17.41
CA MET A 1 16.37 -10.44 -16.19
C MET A 1 16.16 -11.67 -15.33
N LEU A 2 16.41 -11.62 -14.02
CA LEU A 2 16.27 -12.78 -13.14
C LEU A 2 14.79 -13.11 -12.94
N GLU A 3 14.45 -14.40 -12.89
CA GLU A 3 13.08 -14.82 -12.59
C GLU A 3 12.75 -14.66 -11.10
N ALA A 4 11.46 -14.53 -10.77
CA ALA A 4 11.00 -14.27 -9.40
C ALA A 4 11.47 -15.33 -8.37
N ARG A 5 11.70 -16.56 -8.81
CA ARG A 5 12.18 -17.67 -7.95
C ARG A 5 13.66 -17.99 -8.15
N GLU A 6 14.34 -17.29 -9.04
CA GLU A 6 15.76 -17.48 -9.31
C GLU A 6 16.59 -16.72 -8.26
N PRO A 7 17.54 -17.37 -7.57
CA PRO A 7 18.44 -16.67 -6.67
C PRO A 7 19.43 -15.81 -7.44
N VAL A 8 19.84 -14.68 -6.85
CA VAL A 8 20.92 -13.83 -7.40
C VAL A 8 22.27 -14.54 -7.32
N GLY A 9 22.45 -15.38 -6.29
CA GLY A 9 23.68 -16.11 -6.04
C GLY A 9 23.90 -16.34 -4.54
N LEU A 10 25.17 -16.54 -4.15
CA LEU A 10 25.57 -16.72 -2.76
C LEU A 10 26.09 -15.41 -2.16
N VAL A 11 25.91 -15.25 -0.85
CA VAL A 11 26.55 -14.17 -0.09
C VAL A 11 28.07 -14.29 -0.22
N ARG A 12 28.75 -13.17 -0.45
CA ARG A 12 30.22 -13.14 -0.55
C ARG A 12 30.85 -13.65 0.76
N PRO A 13 31.90 -14.50 0.71
CA PRO A 13 32.48 -15.10 1.92
C PRO A 13 32.92 -14.11 3.01
N VAL A 14 33.39 -12.93 2.61
CA VAL A 14 33.78 -11.86 3.56
C VAL A 14 32.58 -11.31 4.32
N VAL A 15 31.45 -11.10 3.64
CA VAL A 15 30.19 -10.61 4.24
C VAL A 15 29.57 -11.71 5.09
N ALA A 16 29.60 -12.96 4.64
CA ALA A 16 29.10 -14.10 5.42
C ALA A 16 29.82 -14.20 6.77
N ARG A 17 31.15 -14.10 6.79
CA ARG A 17 31.93 -14.11 8.04
C ARG A 17 31.62 -12.91 8.94
N GLU A 18 31.48 -11.73 8.37
CA GLU A 18 31.13 -10.50 9.10
C GLU A 18 29.77 -10.61 9.79
N LEU A 19 28.79 -11.21 9.11
CA LEU A 19 27.42 -11.39 9.62
C LEU A 19 27.23 -12.69 10.43
N GLY A 20 28.27 -13.52 10.59
CA GLY A 20 28.17 -14.81 11.29
C GLY A 20 27.34 -15.87 10.54
N LEU A 21 27.25 -15.76 9.22
CA LEU A 21 26.51 -16.66 8.33
C LEU A 21 27.41 -17.74 7.72
N THR A 22 26.80 -18.82 7.22
CA THR A 22 27.51 -19.85 6.45
C THR A 22 27.86 -19.37 5.04
N ASP A 23 28.79 -20.04 4.38
CA ASP A 23 29.19 -19.76 2.99
C ASP A 23 28.18 -20.25 1.94
N GLN A 24 27.11 -20.94 2.37
CA GLN A 24 26.04 -21.47 1.52
C GLN A 24 24.77 -20.61 1.55
N VAL A 25 24.81 -19.40 2.14
CA VAL A 25 23.63 -18.52 2.18
C VAL A 25 23.29 -17.99 0.79
N VAL A 26 22.10 -18.35 0.33
CA VAL A 26 21.53 -17.91 -0.94
C VAL A 26 20.87 -16.54 -0.80
N VAL A 27 21.08 -15.66 -1.78
CA VAL A 27 20.45 -14.36 -1.90
C VAL A 27 19.26 -14.45 -2.86
N SER A 28 18.07 -14.19 -2.35
CA SER A 28 16.85 -14.09 -3.17
C SER A 28 16.94 -12.93 -4.17
N SER A 29 16.29 -13.06 -5.33
CA SER A 29 16.05 -11.95 -6.26
C SER A 29 15.25 -10.80 -5.63
N GLY A 30 14.52 -11.08 -4.54
CA GLY A 30 13.79 -10.08 -3.77
C GLY A 30 12.53 -9.58 -4.48
N GLY A 31 12.09 -8.38 -4.10
CA GLY A 31 10.88 -7.79 -4.63
C GLY A 31 10.67 -6.36 -4.15
N GLY A 32 9.76 -5.65 -4.81
CA GLY A 32 9.26 -4.37 -4.34
C GLY A 32 8.45 -4.54 -3.05
N ASP A 33 8.35 -3.47 -2.26
CA ASP A 33 7.64 -3.45 -0.98
C ASP A 33 6.18 -3.94 -1.08
N ASN A 34 5.42 -3.49 -2.07
CA ASN A 34 4.04 -3.87 -2.29
C ASN A 34 3.92 -5.32 -2.77
N MET A 35 4.87 -5.80 -3.57
CA MET A 35 4.91 -7.19 -4.03
C MET A 35 5.19 -8.14 -2.86
N LEU A 36 6.16 -7.80 -2.02
CA LEU A 36 6.49 -8.58 -0.82
C LEU A 36 5.39 -8.48 0.24
N GLY A 37 4.74 -7.32 0.35
CA GLY A 37 3.55 -7.13 1.19
C GLY A 37 2.40 -8.02 0.75
N ALA A 38 2.11 -8.07 -0.55
CA ALA A 38 1.10 -8.96 -1.11
C ALA A 38 1.41 -10.44 -0.83
N ILE A 39 2.68 -10.86 -0.99
CA ILE A 39 3.12 -12.21 -0.61
C ILE A 39 2.91 -12.46 0.88
N GLY A 40 3.30 -11.52 1.74
CA GLY A 40 3.18 -11.64 3.19
C GLY A 40 1.73 -11.79 3.67
N THR A 41 0.76 -11.21 2.95
CA THR A 41 -0.68 -11.36 3.24
C THR A 41 -1.34 -12.49 2.47
N GLY A 42 -0.60 -13.29 1.70
CA GLY A 42 -1.12 -14.41 0.91
C GLY A 42 -1.83 -14.02 -0.39
N ASN A 43 -1.76 -12.75 -0.82
CA ASN A 43 -2.31 -12.27 -2.09
C ASN A 43 -1.40 -12.68 -3.26
N ILE A 44 -1.37 -13.98 -3.53
CA ILE A 44 -0.51 -14.62 -4.53
C ILE A 44 -1.31 -15.45 -5.54
N THR A 45 -2.63 -15.41 -5.44
CA THR A 45 -3.60 -16.07 -6.33
C THR A 45 -4.80 -15.15 -6.56
N PRO A 46 -5.55 -15.32 -7.66
CA PRO A 46 -6.70 -14.47 -7.96
C PRO A 46 -7.77 -14.50 -6.85
N GLY A 47 -8.48 -13.39 -6.68
CA GLY A 47 -9.58 -13.26 -5.71
C GLY A 47 -9.17 -12.71 -4.34
N LEU A 48 -7.89 -12.45 -4.12
CA LEU A 48 -7.38 -11.81 -2.91
C LEU A 48 -6.93 -10.37 -3.19
N ILE A 49 -7.04 -9.54 -2.15
CA ILE A 49 -6.64 -8.13 -2.17
C ILE A 49 -5.81 -7.86 -0.93
N THR A 50 -4.70 -7.14 -1.12
CA THR A 50 -3.92 -6.57 -0.03
C THR A 50 -4.23 -5.09 0.07
N LEU A 51 -4.66 -4.66 1.24
CA LEU A 51 -4.91 -3.26 1.57
C LEU A 51 -3.94 -2.82 2.65
N SER A 52 -3.05 -1.89 2.32
CA SER A 52 -2.17 -1.21 3.29
C SER A 52 -2.76 0.14 3.64
N LEU A 53 -2.97 0.40 4.93
CA LEU A 53 -3.55 1.65 5.45
C LEU A 53 -2.54 2.40 6.33
N GLY A 54 -1.47 2.88 5.71
CA GLY A 54 -0.50 3.76 6.34
C GLY A 54 -0.89 5.24 6.26
N THR A 55 0.10 6.13 6.32
CA THR A 55 -0.07 7.57 6.03
C THR A 55 -0.65 7.74 4.63
N SER A 56 -0.04 7.08 3.65
CA SER A 56 -0.62 6.71 2.37
C SER A 56 -1.18 5.29 2.44
N GLY A 57 -2.00 4.91 1.48
CA GLY A 57 -2.47 3.53 1.36
C GLY A 57 -2.29 2.97 -0.03
N THR A 58 -2.13 1.66 -0.08
CA THR A 58 -2.06 0.91 -1.32
C THR A 58 -3.11 -0.18 -1.34
N VAL A 59 -3.68 -0.40 -2.51
CA VAL A 59 -4.58 -1.51 -2.79
C VAL A 59 -3.96 -2.28 -3.94
N CYS A 60 -3.69 -3.57 -3.76
CA CYS A 60 -3.20 -4.40 -4.85
C CYS A 60 -3.90 -5.75 -4.92
N ALA A 61 -3.97 -6.29 -6.13
CA ALA A 61 -4.52 -7.59 -6.44
C ALA A 61 -3.48 -8.42 -7.19
N TYR A 62 -3.60 -9.74 -7.14
CA TYR A 62 -2.83 -10.63 -8.01
C TYR A 62 -3.56 -10.91 -9.33
N SER A 63 -2.82 -10.91 -10.43
CA SER A 63 -3.28 -11.43 -11.72
C SER A 63 -2.27 -12.42 -12.31
N ALA A 64 -2.74 -13.50 -12.92
CA ALA A 64 -1.89 -14.46 -13.63
C ALA A 64 -1.40 -13.93 -14.99
N THR A 65 -2.15 -12.99 -15.58
CA THR A 65 -1.87 -12.40 -16.89
C THR A 65 -1.68 -10.89 -16.77
N PRO A 66 -1.03 -10.23 -17.75
CA PRO A 66 -0.98 -8.78 -17.80
C PRO A 66 -2.39 -8.20 -17.70
N VAL A 67 -2.55 -7.16 -16.88
CA VAL A 67 -3.81 -6.44 -16.72
C VAL A 67 -3.75 -5.20 -17.59
N GLU A 68 -4.65 -5.13 -18.56
CA GLU A 68 -4.98 -3.91 -19.27
C GLU A 68 -6.12 -3.23 -18.51
N CYS A 69 -5.89 -2.01 -18.03
CA CYS A 69 -6.88 -1.25 -17.29
C CYS A 69 -7.20 0.03 -18.06
N ASP A 70 -8.50 0.30 -18.22
CA ASP A 70 -8.98 1.55 -18.83
C ASP A 70 -8.67 2.78 -17.95
N SER A 71 -8.36 2.56 -16.67
CA SER A 71 -7.98 3.63 -15.75
C SER A 71 -6.48 3.79 -15.64
N ALA A 72 -5.99 4.98 -15.96
CA ALA A 72 -4.59 5.37 -15.74
C ALA A 72 -4.17 5.40 -14.26
N MET A 73 -5.12 5.25 -13.32
CA MET A 73 -4.83 5.18 -11.88
C MET A 73 -4.29 3.81 -11.44
N VAL A 74 -4.43 2.78 -12.27
CA VAL A 74 -3.93 1.45 -11.96
C VAL A 74 -2.51 1.32 -12.53
N ALA A 75 -1.53 1.29 -11.63
CA ALA A 75 -0.17 0.94 -11.97
C ALA A 75 -0.07 -0.60 -12.00
N ASN A 76 0.27 -1.18 -13.15
CA ASN A 76 0.41 -2.62 -13.28
C ASN A 76 1.90 -3.00 -13.28
N PHE A 77 2.32 -3.77 -12.27
CA PHE A 77 3.69 -4.23 -12.12
C PHE A 77 3.82 -5.74 -12.35
N CYS A 78 5.02 -6.23 -12.65
CA CYS A 78 5.32 -7.65 -12.51
C CYS A 78 5.33 -8.01 -11.01
N SER A 79 4.72 -9.13 -10.63
CA SER A 79 4.74 -9.62 -9.26
C SER A 79 6.01 -10.42 -8.96
N SER A 80 6.53 -10.33 -7.74
CA SER A 80 7.57 -11.24 -7.20
C SER A 80 7.10 -12.69 -6.99
N THR A 81 5.92 -13.05 -7.51
CA THR A 81 5.43 -14.44 -7.59
C THR A 81 5.40 -15.00 -9.01
N GLY A 82 5.81 -14.21 -10.02
CA GLY A 82 5.80 -14.59 -11.43
C GLY A 82 4.50 -14.24 -12.18
N GLY A 83 3.55 -13.57 -11.52
CA GLY A 83 2.37 -12.99 -12.15
C GLY A 83 2.47 -11.47 -12.30
N TRP A 84 1.33 -10.80 -12.17
CA TRP A 84 1.16 -9.35 -12.26
C TRP A 84 0.50 -8.81 -10.99
N LEU A 85 0.78 -7.56 -10.68
CA LEU A 85 0.32 -6.85 -9.50
C LEU A 85 -0.27 -5.49 -9.92
N PRO A 86 -1.53 -5.44 -10.38
CA PRO A 86 -2.27 -4.19 -10.48
C PRO A 86 -2.40 -3.55 -9.09
N LEU A 87 -2.04 -2.27 -9.02
CA LEU A 87 -1.91 -1.53 -7.78
C LEU A 87 -2.45 -0.11 -7.94
N ILE A 88 -3.12 0.37 -6.89
CA ILE A 88 -3.51 1.77 -6.71
C ILE A 88 -2.84 2.28 -5.44
N CYS A 89 -2.31 3.51 -5.48
CA CYS A 89 -1.74 4.20 -4.33
C CYS A 89 -2.45 5.53 -4.09
N THR A 90 -2.89 5.79 -2.85
CA THR A 90 -3.51 7.05 -2.44
C THR A 90 -2.75 7.66 -1.27
N MET A 91 -2.55 8.97 -1.30
CA MET A 91 -1.74 9.71 -0.31
C MET A 91 -2.53 10.15 0.92
N ASN A 92 -3.85 10.07 0.87
CA ASN A 92 -4.74 10.66 1.86
C ASN A 92 -5.52 9.59 2.65
N VAL A 93 -4.81 8.74 3.38
CA VAL A 93 -5.42 7.70 4.23
C VAL A 93 -5.38 8.14 5.69
N THR A 94 -4.46 7.62 6.50
CA THR A 94 -4.41 7.99 7.92
C THR A 94 -3.91 9.41 8.14
N SER A 95 -3.23 10.01 7.15
CA SER A 95 -2.91 11.44 7.13
C SER A 95 -4.17 12.32 7.19
N ALA A 96 -5.17 11.99 6.38
CA ALA A 96 -6.42 12.74 6.31
C ALA A 96 -7.23 12.63 7.60
N THR A 97 -7.30 11.44 8.20
CA THR A 97 -8.00 11.23 9.48
C THR A 97 -7.25 11.88 10.64
N THR A 98 -5.91 11.82 10.66
CA THR A 98 -5.07 12.52 11.63
C THR A 98 -5.32 14.03 11.57
N ARG A 99 -5.47 14.60 10.38
CA ARG A 99 -5.76 16.02 10.23
C ARG A 99 -7.14 16.42 10.76
N VAL A 100 -8.16 15.56 10.66
CA VAL A 100 -9.47 15.78 11.34
C VAL A 100 -9.25 15.82 12.84
N ARG A 101 -8.57 14.80 13.37
CA ARG A 101 -8.33 14.65 14.81
C ARG A 101 -7.64 15.89 15.38
N GLU A 102 -6.59 16.36 14.71
CA GLU A 102 -5.86 17.57 15.07
C GLU A 102 -6.72 18.83 15.00
N LEU A 103 -7.58 18.96 13.97
CA LEU A 103 -8.48 20.11 13.82
C LEU A 103 -9.41 20.27 15.02
N PHE A 104 -9.86 19.16 15.62
CA PHE A 104 -10.69 19.16 16.82
C PHE A 104 -9.89 19.09 18.13
N GLY A 105 -8.55 19.10 18.07
CA GLY A 105 -7.69 19.03 19.25
C GLY A 105 -7.85 17.74 20.05
N LEU A 106 -8.24 16.64 19.40
CA LEU A 106 -8.53 15.37 20.07
C LEU A 106 -7.29 14.46 20.11
N ASP A 107 -7.15 13.67 21.17
CA ASP A 107 -6.25 12.51 21.14
C ASP A 107 -6.89 11.35 20.35
N LEU A 108 -6.14 10.26 20.17
CA LEU A 108 -6.62 9.13 19.37
C LEU A 108 -7.81 8.40 20.02
N ALA A 109 -7.81 8.28 21.35
CA ALA A 109 -8.87 7.57 22.07
C ALA A 109 -10.19 8.36 22.01
N ALA A 110 -10.15 9.65 22.35
CA ALA A 110 -11.30 10.55 22.28
C ALA A 110 -11.84 10.67 20.85
N PHE A 111 -10.96 10.71 19.83
CA PHE A 111 -11.39 10.71 18.43
C PHE A 111 -12.12 9.43 18.06
N GLY A 112 -11.60 8.27 18.48
CA GLY A 112 -12.24 6.96 18.29
C GLY A 112 -13.64 6.90 18.91
N GLU A 113 -13.80 7.39 20.15
CA GLU A 113 -15.10 7.47 20.81
C GLU A 113 -16.10 8.35 20.04
N LYS A 114 -15.67 9.52 19.55
CA LYS A 114 -16.54 10.41 18.75
C LYS A 114 -16.96 9.77 17.44
N VAL A 115 -16.03 9.15 16.72
CA VAL A 115 -16.32 8.42 15.48
C VAL A 115 -17.30 7.28 15.72
N ALA A 116 -17.13 6.52 16.81
CA ALA A 116 -18.03 5.42 17.16
C ALA A 116 -19.43 5.89 17.55
N SER A 117 -19.57 7.11 18.11
CA SER A 117 -20.86 7.70 18.47
C SER A 117 -21.63 8.31 17.29
N ALA A 118 -20.95 8.57 16.17
CA ALA A 118 -21.57 9.17 15.00
C ALA A 118 -22.49 8.16 14.28
N PRO A 119 -23.66 8.58 13.78
CA PRO A 119 -24.50 7.71 12.98
C PRO A 119 -23.80 7.33 11.67
N ILE A 120 -24.08 6.13 11.16
CA ILE A 120 -23.60 5.68 9.85
C ILE A 120 -24.04 6.71 8.80
N GLY A 121 -23.09 7.13 7.95
CA GLY A 121 -23.33 8.15 6.93
C GLY A 121 -23.22 9.60 7.42
N ALA A 122 -22.88 9.83 8.69
CA ALA A 122 -22.63 11.15 9.26
C ALA A 122 -23.73 12.19 8.95
N GLU A 123 -24.99 11.76 8.96
CA GLU A 123 -26.17 12.60 8.66
C GLU A 123 -26.09 13.31 7.29
N GLY A 124 -25.39 12.73 6.31
CA GLY A 124 -25.23 13.28 4.97
C GLY A 124 -23.95 14.10 4.76
N VAL A 125 -23.16 14.36 5.81
CA VAL A 125 -21.89 15.07 5.69
C VAL A 125 -20.89 14.26 4.87
N THR A 126 -20.40 14.84 3.78
CA THR A 126 -19.37 14.24 2.92
C THR A 126 -18.05 14.98 3.06
N VAL A 127 -16.97 14.23 3.25
CA VAL A 127 -15.60 14.76 3.33
C VAL A 127 -14.81 14.29 2.13
N LEU A 128 -14.28 15.23 1.35
CA LEU A 128 -13.26 14.92 0.35
C LEU A 128 -11.88 14.98 1.01
N PRO A 129 -11.18 13.85 1.16
CA PRO A 129 -10.00 13.76 2.03
C PRO A 129 -8.72 14.33 1.40
N PHE A 130 -8.78 15.16 0.37
CA PHE A 130 -7.62 15.68 -0.35
C PHE A 130 -6.93 16.83 0.41
N SER A 131 -6.17 16.46 1.45
CA SER A 131 -5.32 17.39 2.20
C SER A 131 -3.96 17.63 1.56
N THR A 132 -3.51 16.72 0.70
CA THR A 132 -2.28 16.82 -0.08
C THR A 132 -2.53 16.48 -1.54
N VAL A 133 -1.60 16.91 -2.42
CA VAL A 133 -1.57 16.45 -3.82
C VAL A 133 -1.66 14.93 -3.83
N ASN A 134 -2.45 14.41 -4.77
CA ASN A 134 -2.73 12.99 -4.85
C ASN A 134 -2.61 12.53 -6.31
N GLU A 135 -2.04 11.34 -6.52
CA GLU A 135 -1.91 10.77 -7.85
C GLU A 135 -3.12 9.88 -8.20
N CYS A 136 -3.63 9.09 -7.24
CA CYS A 136 -4.83 8.27 -7.43
C CYS A 136 -5.84 8.43 -6.30
N PRO A 137 -7.00 9.08 -6.52
CA PRO A 137 -7.35 9.86 -7.73
C PRO A 137 -6.50 11.13 -7.89
N CYS A 138 -6.24 11.52 -9.14
CA CYS A 138 -5.41 12.69 -9.45
C CYS A 138 -6.07 13.97 -8.89
N CYS A 139 -5.35 14.66 -8.02
CA CYS A 139 -5.76 15.93 -7.42
C CYS A 139 -4.54 16.85 -7.33
N PRO A 140 -4.25 17.66 -8.38
CA PRO A 140 -3.09 18.55 -8.40
C PRO A 140 -3.29 19.81 -7.55
N MET A 141 -4.55 20.18 -7.26
CA MET A 141 -4.90 21.31 -6.39
C MET A 141 -5.66 20.79 -5.16
N PRO A 142 -4.95 20.40 -4.09
CA PRO A 142 -5.59 19.83 -2.91
C PRO A 142 -6.38 20.89 -2.15
N GLN A 143 -7.68 20.66 -2.02
CA GLN A 143 -8.53 21.37 -1.08
C GLN A 143 -9.37 20.35 -0.31
N ARG A 144 -9.29 20.45 1.00
CA ARG A 144 -10.16 19.69 1.89
C ARG A 144 -11.50 20.40 1.97
N THR A 145 -12.56 19.72 1.56
CA THR A 145 -13.91 20.29 1.51
C THR A 145 -14.88 19.39 2.26
N PHE A 146 -15.71 20.02 3.10
CA PHE A 146 -16.89 19.41 3.71
C PHE A 146 -18.10 19.86 2.90
N LEU A 147 -18.91 18.89 2.49
CA LEU A 147 -20.17 19.11 1.79
C LEU A 147 -21.30 18.66 2.72
N ALA A 148 -22.32 19.51 2.89
CA ALA A 148 -23.50 19.27 3.72
C ALA A 148 -24.76 19.44 2.88
#